data_AF-A0A523SXQ6-F1
#
_entry.id   AF-A0A523SXQ6-F1
#
_cell.length_a   1.000
_cell.length_b   1.000
_cell.length_c   1.000
_cell.angle_alpha   90.00
_cell.angle_beta   90.00
_cell.angle_gamma   90.00
#
_symmetry.space_group_name_H-M   'P 1'
#
loop_
_entity.id
_entity.type
_entity.pdbx_description
1 polymer ?
#
loop_
_entity_poly.entity_id
_entity_poly.type
_entity_poly.pdbx_seq_one_letter_code
_entity_poly.pdbx_strand_id
1 'polypeptide(L)'
;MKNVFKQITILCLIVLAGSVIFCKKKAEEEPEPHWLRVYHDGEFKWKIDVSEWEVREDVVPLGVFFYPWQGEDSINWTEYDPHGHPLWPGPYLAVNDKVVGVNLGFIPLSYPEIVDSEKIITATFDEYFVGSEFDPAVLKKLPNLIGLYWCVGSREDLERIGTIPSHLRIYLFCYHDITGADLKGLSKFSNIRSLRIEDGSLSYRDLRYLCRFKGLRWFEFITRVHQEERIKCLSKLKKLRYWYVGPIII
;
A
#
# COMPACT_ATOMS: atom_id res chain seq x y z
N MET A 1 -50.69 -60.77 -15.00
CA MET A 1 -50.19 -60.17 -13.74
C MET A 1 -48.77 -59.66 -13.95
N LYS A 2 -48.61 -58.34 -14.06
CA LYS A 2 -47.41 -57.57 -13.69
C LYS A 2 -47.78 -56.08 -13.69
N ASN A 3 -47.75 -55.53 -12.47
CA ASN A 3 -47.38 -54.17 -12.09
C ASN A 3 -48.34 -53.01 -12.35
N VAL A 4 -49.29 -52.91 -11.41
CA VAL A 4 -49.68 -51.67 -10.72
C VAL A 4 -48.44 -50.84 -10.36
N PHE A 5 -48.26 -49.66 -10.97
CA PHE A 5 -47.51 -48.47 -10.50
C PHE A 5 -47.23 -47.55 -11.69
N LYS A 6 -48.15 -46.62 -12.03
CA LYS A 6 -47.90 -45.43 -12.88
C LYS A 6 -49.12 -44.48 -12.88
N GLN A 7 -49.48 -43.97 -11.70
CA GLN A 7 -50.59 -43.01 -11.57
C GLN A 7 -50.29 -41.83 -10.64
N ILE A 8 -49.03 -41.42 -10.47
CA ILE A 8 -48.68 -40.17 -9.79
C ILE A 8 -47.45 -39.54 -10.46
N THR A 9 -47.64 -38.88 -11.60
CA THR A 9 -46.72 -37.83 -12.07
C THR A 9 -47.50 -36.96 -13.06
N ILE A 10 -47.31 -35.64 -12.99
CA ILE A 10 -47.99 -34.61 -13.80
C ILE A 10 -49.32 -34.12 -13.20
N LEU A 11 -49.29 -33.84 -11.89
CA LEU A 11 -50.16 -32.85 -11.25
C LEU A 11 -49.25 -31.76 -10.64
N CYS A 12 -48.61 -30.97 -11.49
CA CYS A 12 -47.92 -29.71 -11.15
C CYS A 12 -47.81 -28.83 -12.42
N LEU A 13 -48.92 -28.69 -13.14
CA LEU A 13 -49.02 -27.91 -14.38
C LEU A 13 -49.62 -26.50 -14.18
N ILE A 14 -49.69 -25.98 -12.94
CA ILE A 14 -50.32 -24.65 -12.66
C ILE A 14 -49.51 -23.78 -11.67
N VAL A 15 -48.18 -23.83 -11.64
CA VAL A 15 -47.35 -22.84 -10.88
C VAL A 15 -46.18 -22.26 -11.68
N LEU A 16 -46.24 -22.27 -13.02
CA LEU A 16 -45.25 -21.60 -13.87
C LEU A 16 -45.90 -20.57 -14.80
N ALA A 17 -46.87 -19.83 -14.28
CA ALA A 17 -47.44 -18.65 -14.92
C ALA A 17 -47.58 -17.54 -13.86
N GLY A 18 -46.47 -16.85 -13.60
CA GLY A 18 -46.47 -15.67 -12.74
C GLY A 18 -45.12 -15.47 -12.07
N SER A 19 -44.50 -14.32 -12.33
CA SER A 19 -43.29 -13.78 -11.69
C SER A 19 -41.91 -14.24 -12.20
N VAL A 20 -41.60 -13.95 -13.46
CA VAL A 20 -40.25 -13.48 -13.82
C VAL A 20 -40.37 -12.25 -14.74
N ILE A 21 -40.87 -11.14 -14.20
CA ILE A 21 -40.45 -9.82 -14.69
C ILE A 21 -39.05 -9.64 -14.10
N PHE A 22 -38.05 -10.20 -14.78
CA PHE A 22 -36.67 -9.81 -14.52
C PHE A 22 -36.50 -8.47 -15.22
N CYS A 23 -36.60 -7.39 -14.45
CA CYS A 23 -36.03 -6.11 -14.85
C CYS A 23 -34.60 -6.37 -15.31
N LYS A 24 -34.36 -6.32 -16.62
CA LYS A 24 -33.02 -6.10 -17.19
C LYS A 24 -32.54 -4.75 -16.66
N LYS A 25 -31.98 -4.74 -15.47
CA LYS A 25 -30.96 -3.75 -15.12
C LYS A 25 -29.89 -3.98 -16.18
N LYS A 26 -29.70 -3.03 -17.10
CA LYS A 26 -28.55 -3.05 -18.00
C LYS A 26 -27.36 -3.34 -17.11
N ALA A 27 -26.65 -4.44 -17.35
CA ALA A 27 -25.32 -4.60 -16.81
C ALA A 27 -24.56 -3.36 -17.30
N GLU A 28 -24.21 -2.47 -16.37
CA GLU A 28 -23.18 -1.48 -16.65
C GLU A 28 -21.99 -2.31 -17.10
N GLU A 29 -21.51 -2.06 -18.32
CA GLU A 29 -20.30 -2.71 -18.83
C GLU A 29 -19.20 -2.44 -17.80
N GLU A 30 -18.66 -3.51 -17.20
CA GLU A 30 -17.55 -3.36 -16.28
C GLU A 30 -16.42 -2.65 -17.04
N PRO A 31 -15.83 -1.58 -16.48
CA PRO A 31 -14.80 -0.82 -17.16
C PRO A 31 -13.65 -1.75 -17.54
N GLU A 32 -13.14 -1.62 -18.77
CA GLU A 32 -12.02 -2.46 -19.21
C GLU A 32 -10.82 -2.28 -18.27
N PRO A 33 -10.14 -3.38 -17.89
CA PRO A 33 -8.99 -3.30 -17.00
C PRO A 33 -7.88 -2.40 -17.55
N HIS A 34 -7.49 -1.39 -16.78
CA HIS A 34 -6.34 -0.54 -17.01
C HIS A 34 -5.12 -1.15 -16.32
N TRP A 35 -4.17 -1.65 -17.12
CA TRP A 35 -2.99 -2.35 -16.59
C TRP A 35 -1.76 -1.44 -16.53
N LEU A 36 -1.19 -1.29 -15.33
CA LEU A 36 0.15 -0.74 -15.12
C LEU A 36 1.18 -1.87 -15.26
N ARG A 37 2.22 -1.67 -16.08
CA ARG A 37 3.35 -2.59 -16.23
C ARG A 37 4.59 -2.04 -15.53
N VAL A 38 5.24 -2.86 -14.70
CA VAL A 38 6.41 -2.45 -13.92
C VAL A 38 7.64 -3.22 -14.38
N TYR A 39 8.70 -2.46 -14.66
CA TYR A 39 10.01 -2.90 -15.11
C TYR A 39 11.06 -2.37 -14.14
N HIS A 40 12.13 -3.13 -13.94
CA HIS A 40 13.32 -2.69 -13.20
C HIS A 40 14.53 -2.90 -14.10
N ASP A 41 15.28 -1.82 -14.36
CA ASP A 41 16.39 -1.79 -15.31
C ASP A 41 16.01 -2.32 -16.71
N GLY A 42 14.80 -2.00 -17.17
CA GLY A 42 14.27 -2.43 -18.47
C GLY A 42 13.72 -3.87 -18.49
N GLU A 43 13.91 -4.65 -17.42
CA GLU A 43 13.37 -6.01 -17.32
C GLU A 43 11.96 -5.99 -16.75
N PHE A 44 11.00 -6.65 -17.43
CA PHE A 44 9.65 -6.79 -16.92
C PHE A 44 9.64 -7.56 -15.59
N LYS A 45 8.96 -7.02 -14.59
CA LYS A 45 8.85 -7.67 -13.27
C LYS A 45 7.41 -8.10 -12.97
N TRP A 46 6.44 -7.20 -13.08
CA TRP A 46 5.03 -7.52 -12.82
C TRP A 46 4.07 -6.51 -13.48
N LYS A 47 2.77 -6.80 -13.40
CA LYS A 47 1.69 -5.87 -13.78
C LYS A 47 0.60 -5.82 -12.73
N ILE A 48 -0.09 -4.70 -12.61
CA ILE A 48 -1.14 -4.45 -11.63
C ILE A 48 -2.35 -3.83 -12.35
N ASP A 49 -3.56 -4.24 -11.97
CA ASP A 49 -4.79 -3.56 -12.40
C ASP A 49 -4.96 -2.27 -11.60
N VAL A 50 -4.93 -1.14 -12.29
CA VAL A 50 -4.99 0.21 -11.74
C VAL A 50 -6.29 0.93 -12.12
N SER A 51 -7.30 0.23 -12.61
CA SER A 51 -8.58 0.81 -13.06
C SER A 51 -9.28 1.65 -11.99
N GLU A 52 -9.12 1.27 -10.72
CA GLU A 52 -9.70 2.00 -9.58
C GLU A 52 -8.68 2.89 -8.86
N TRP A 53 -7.45 2.99 -9.35
CA TRP A 53 -6.42 3.77 -8.65
C TRP A 53 -6.65 5.27 -8.78
N GLU A 54 -6.38 5.97 -7.69
CA GLU A 54 -6.42 7.41 -7.59
C GLU A 54 -4.98 7.95 -7.73
N VAL A 55 -4.77 8.80 -8.74
CA VAL A 55 -3.47 9.46 -9.00
C VAL A 55 -2.97 10.18 -7.75
N ARG A 56 -1.70 9.98 -7.40
CA ARG A 56 -0.99 10.50 -6.20
C ARG A 56 -1.48 9.95 -4.85
N GLU A 57 -2.46 9.07 -4.84
CA GLU A 57 -3.01 8.45 -3.63
C GLU A 57 -2.61 6.98 -3.51
N ASP A 58 -2.76 6.25 -4.60
CA ASP A 58 -2.31 4.87 -4.74
C ASP A 58 -0.81 4.80 -5.06
N VAL A 59 -0.19 3.69 -4.69
CA VAL A 59 1.27 3.62 -4.54
C VAL A 59 1.82 2.32 -5.10
N VAL A 60 3.00 2.40 -5.71
CA VAL A 60 3.77 1.27 -6.21
C VAL A 60 5.04 1.12 -5.36
N PRO A 61 5.27 -0.03 -4.71
CA PRO A 61 6.55 -0.30 -4.05
C PRO A 61 7.63 -0.54 -5.11
N LEU A 62 8.69 0.27 -5.08
CA LEU A 62 9.85 0.23 -6.00
C LEU A 62 11.13 0.21 -5.16
N GLY A 63 11.62 -0.99 -4.83
CA GLY A 63 12.76 -1.15 -3.91
C GLY A 63 12.44 -0.60 -2.52
N VAL A 64 13.25 0.34 -2.02
CA VAL A 64 13.01 1.03 -0.74
C VAL A 64 12.06 2.24 -0.86
N PHE A 65 11.55 2.51 -2.05
CA PHE A 65 10.67 3.63 -2.31
C PHE A 65 9.21 3.20 -2.47
N PHE A 66 8.34 4.12 -2.11
CA PHE A 66 6.91 4.02 -2.37
C PHE A 66 6.54 5.13 -3.35
N TYR A 67 6.39 4.78 -4.63
CA TYR A 67 6.10 5.72 -5.71
C TYR A 67 4.60 6.02 -5.77
N PRO A 68 4.14 7.25 -5.45
CA PRO A 68 2.77 7.64 -5.69
C PRO A 68 2.50 7.60 -7.19
N TRP A 69 1.58 6.76 -7.64
CA TRP A 69 1.31 6.57 -9.06
C TRP A 69 0.82 7.86 -9.72
N GLN A 70 1.36 8.23 -10.88
CA GLN A 70 1.03 9.49 -11.56
C GLN A 70 0.08 9.33 -12.75
N GLY A 71 -0.49 8.12 -12.95
CA GLY A 71 -1.41 7.84 -14.05
C GLY A 71 -0.74 7.19 -15.26
N GLU A 72 0.50 6.73 -15.15
CA GLU A 72 1.22 6.08 -16.25
C GLU A 72 0.76 4.64 -16.48
N ASP A 73 0.84 4.18 -17.73
CA ASP A 73 0.59 2.78 -18.10
C ASP A 73 1.82 1.88 -17.85
N SER A 74 2.99 2.47 -17.68
CA SER A 74 4.24 1.76 -17.45
C SER A 74 5.20 2.54 -16.55
N ILE A 75 5.88 1.81 -15.69
CA ILE A 75 6.98 2.29 -14.85
C ILE A 75 8.21 1.44 -15.16
N ASN A 76 9.28 2.05 -15.65
CA ASN A 76 10.61 1.47 -15.61
C ASN A 76 11.41 2.22 -14.54
N TRP A 77 11.86 1.53 -13.51
CA TRP A 77 12.58 2.15 -12.41
C TRP A 77 14.00 1.60 -12.26
N THR A 78 14.85 2.45 -11.69
CA THR A 78 16.22 2.11 -11.32
C THR A 78 16.60 2.92 -10.08
N GLU A 79 17.37 2.31 -9.19
CA GLU A 79 18.03 2.99 -8.08
C GLU A 79 19.48 3.27 -8.45
N TYR A 80 19.95 4.48 -8.21
CA TYR A 80 21.33 4.82 -8.56
C TYR A 80 21.93 5.85 -7.60
N ASP A 81 23.26 5.89 -7.59
CA ASP A 81 24.05 6.88 -6.90
C ASP A 81 24.80 7.75 -7.92
N PRO A 82 24.51 9.07 -8.02
CA PRO A 82 25.24 9.97 -8.91
C PRO A 82 26.72 10.11 -8.53
N HIS A 83 27.11 9.73 -7.32
CA HIS A 83 28.49 9.78 -6.82
C HIS A 83 29.22 8.44 -6.94
N GLY A 84 28.55 7.41 -7.48
CA GLY A 84 29.18 6.13 -7.78
C GLY A 84 29.58 5.32 -6.54
N HIS A 85 28.96 5.56 -5.39
CA HIS A 85 29.17 4.67 -4.24
C HIS A 85 28.53 3.31 -4.53
N PRO A 86 29.19 2.19 -4.16
CA PRO A 86 28.66 0.85 -4.37
C PRO A 86 27.53 0.49 -3.37
N LEU A 87 26.84 1.50 -2.83
CA LEU A 87 25.81 1.31 -1.82
C LEU A 87 24.53 0.84 -2.50
N TRP A 88 24.03 -0.29 -2.02
CA TRP A 88 22.71 -0.81 -2.35
C TRP A 88 21.87 -0.75 -1.06
N PRO A 89 20.71 -0.08 -1.05
CA PRO A 89 20.05 0.65 -2.16
C PRO A 89 20.69 2.02 -2.47
N GLY A 90 20.50 2.51 -3.69
CA GLY A 90 21.00 3.82 -4.12
C GLY A 90 20.23 5.01 -3.50
N PRO A 91 20.85 6.21 -3.38
CA PRO A 91 20.20 7.36 -2.75
C PRO A 91 19.09 7.99 -3.59
N TYR A 92 18.99 7.69 -4.89
CA TYR A 92 17.96 8.23 -5.77
C TYR A 92 17.19 7.15 -6.50
N LEU A 93 15.89 7.42 -6.67
CA LEU A 93 14.98 6.66 -7.52
C LEU A 93 14.78 7.42 -8.83
N ALA A 94 15.06 6.76 -9.95
CA ALA A 94 14.58 7.18 -11.25
C ALA A 94 13.40 6.33 -11.71
N VAL A 95 12.38 6.97 -12.27
CA VAL A 95 11.23 6.35 -12.91
C VAL A 95 11.07 6.94 -14.30
N ASN A 96 11.05 6.09 -15.33
CA ASN A 96 10.95 6.49 -16.74
C ASN A 96 11.95 7.61 -17.09
N ASP A 97 13.22 7.38 -16.73
CA ASP A 97 14.37 8.27 -16.95
C ASP A 97 14.31 9.62 -16.20
N LYS A 98 13.43 9.74 -15.20
CA LYS A 98 13.31 10.95 -14.36
C LYS A 98 13.63 10.63 -12.91
N VAL A 99 14.50 11.43 -12.30
CA VAL A 99 14.77 11.40 -10.86
C VAL A 99 13.55 11.93 -10.12
N VAL A 100 12.93 11.08 -9.32
CA VAL A 100 11.64 11.37 -8.66
C VAL A 100 11.61 10.98 -7.19
N GLY A 101 12.62 10.24 -6.73
CA GLY A 101 12.72 9.85 -5.33
C GLY A 101 14.10 10.03 -4.73
N VAL A 102 14.13 10.22 -3.42
CA VAL A 102 15.36 10.44 -2.66
C VAL A 102 15.36 9.71 -1.32
N ASN A 103 16.44 9.02 -1.00
CA ASN A 103 16.65 8.42 0.31
C ASN A 103 17.38 9.40 1.22
N LEU A 104 16.61 10.03 2.11
CA LEU A 104 17.09 11.05 3.03
C LEU A 104 17.89 10.45 4.21
N GLY A 105 17.89 9.13 4.37
CA GLY A 105 18.81 8.43 5.27
C GLY A 105 20.24 8.38 4.75
N PHE A 106 20.45 8.33 3.43
CA PHE A 106 21.78 8.24 2.80
C PHE A 106 22.41 9.56 2.44
N ILE A 107 21.62 10.62 2.34
CA ILE A 107 22.12 11.96 2.08
C ILE A 107 22.45 12.58 3.44
N PRO A 108 23.72 12.59 3.89
CA PRO A 108 24.07 13.31 5.10
C PRO A 108 23.59 14.76 4.95
N LEU A 109 23.16 15.37 6.07
CA LEU A 109 22.73 16.77 6.11
C LEU A 109 23.76 17.76 5.51
N SER A 110 25.00 17.31 5.31
CA SER A 110 26.12 17.99 4.67
C SER A 110 26.14 17.95 3.14
N TYR A 111 25.32 17.14 2.46
CA TYR A 111 25.14 17.29 1.01
C TYR A 111 24.43 18.61 0.76
N PRO A 112 25.07 19.56 0.05
CA PRO A 112 24.56 20.92 0.00
C PRO A 112 23.23 21.00 -0.76
N GLU A 113 22.98 20.09 -1.71
CA GLU A 113 21.82 20.16 -2.60
C GLU A 113 21.27 18.77 -2.94
N ILE A 114 19.94 18.60 -2.82
CA ILE A 114 19.23 17.45 -3.36
C ILE A 114 19.07 17.70 -4.85
N VAL A 115 19.55 16.77 -5.68
CA VAL A 115 19.47 16.89 -7.14
C VAL A 115 18.01 16.97 -7.57
N ASP A 116 17.69 17.96 -8.41
CA ASP A 116 16.36 18.14 -8.98
C ASP A 116 15.23 18.11 -7.92
N SER A 117 15.41 18.79 -6.78
CA SER A 117 14.47 18.74 -5.65
C SER A 117 13.01 19.07 -6.02
N GLU A 118 12.80 19.90 -7.04
CA GLU A 118 11.49 20.22 -7.62
C GLU A 118 10.82 19.03 -8.33
N LYS A 119 11.57 18.02 -8.76
CA LYS A 119 11.04 16.81 -9.41
C LYS A 119 10.77 15.68 -8.42
N ILE A 120 11.29 15.79 -7.20
CA ILE A 120 11.15 14.77 -6.17
C ILE A 120 9.71 14.74 -5.64
N ILE A 121 9.07 13.59 -5.78
CA ILE A 121 7.70 13.36 -5.32
C ILE A 121 7.60 12.27 -4.24
N THR A 122 8.65 11.47 -4.05
CA THR A 122 8.71 10.47 -2.98
C THR A 122 10.03 10.55 -2.24
N ALA A 123 10.01 10.30 -0.94
CA ALA A 123 11.21 10.21 -0.14
C ALA A 123 11.13 9.01 0.81
N THR A 124 12.28 8.50 1.21
CA THR A 124 12.38 7.46 2.23
C THR A 124 13.38 7.88 3.31
N PHE A 125 13.07 7.49 4.55
CA PHE A 125 14.02 7.40 5.65
C PHE A 125 14.22 5.94 6.00
N ASP A 126 15.23 5.34 5.38
CA ASP A 126 15.67 4.01 5.76
C ASP A 126 16.75 4.12 6.84
N GLU A 127 16.35 3.87 8.08
CA GLU A 127 17.21 3.94 9.26
C GLU A 127 18.17 2.76 9.41
N TYR A 128 18.04 1.70 8.60
CA TYR A 128 18.97 0.57 8.64
C TYR A 128 20.41 0.97 8.31
N PHE A 129 20.62 2.14 7.69
CA PHE A 129 21.91 2.55 7.16
C PHE A 129 22.58 3.73 7.86
N VAL A 130 21.88 4.60 8.61
CA VAL A 130 22.51 5.75 9.30
C VAL A 130 21.81 6.11 10.62
N GLY A 131 22.63 6.38 11.64
CA GLY A 131 22.22 6.81 12.98
C GLY A 131 21.28 8.02 12.98
N SER A 132 20.08 7.74 13.49
CA SER A 132 18.99 8.58 13.95
C SER A 132 19.29 10.06 14.24
N GLU A 133 18.81 10.94 13.36
CA GLU A 133 18.06 12.16 13.71
C GLU A 133 17.36 12.70 12.44
N PHE A 134 16.11 12.29 12.23
CA PHE A 134 15.26 12.93 11.20
C PHE A 134 14.90 14.34 11.66
N ASP A 135 15.32 15.34 10.88
CA ASP A 135 14.80 16.70 10.98
C ASP A 135 13.70 16.93 9.91
N PRO A 136 12.42 17.07 10.31
CA PRO A 136 11.32 17.39 9.39
C PRO A 136 11.55 18.65 8.56
N ALA A 137 12.45 19.56 8.98
CA ALA A 137 12.79 20.75 8.21
C ALA A 137 13.38 20.42 6.83
N VAL A 138 14.00 19.27 6.65
CA VAL A 138 14.54 18.84 5.34
C VAL A 138 13.44 18.70 4.29
N LEU A 139 12.21 18.37 4.70
CA LEU A 139 11.08 18.23 3.78
C LEU A 139 10.74 19.56 3.08
N LYS A 140 11.11 20.71 3.67
CA LYS A 140 10.92 22.03 3.03
C LYS A 140 11.79 22.21 1.78
N LYS A 141 12.84 21.42 1.62
CA LYS A 141 13.68 21.40 0.41
C LYS A 141 13.02 20.66 -0.75
N LEU A 142 11.91 19.94 -0.51
CA LEU A 142 11.21 19.09 -1.47
C LEU A 142 9.79 19.61 -1.72
N PRO A 143 9.62 20.70 -2.48
CA PRO A 143 8.35 21.42 -2.59
C PRO A 143 7.23 20.61 -3.27
N ASN A 144 7.57 19.62 -4.09
CA ASN A 144 6.61 18.76 -4.79
C ASN A 144 6.47 17.37 -4.17
N LEU A 145 7.02 17.18 -2.96
CA LEU A 145 6.91 15.91 -2.24
C LEU A 145 5.45 15.51 -2.03
N ILE A 146 5.13 14.28 -2.38
CA ILE A 146 3.81 13.68 -2.22
C ILE A 146 3.85 12.66 -1.10
N GLY A 147 4.85 11.78 -1.13
CA GLY A 147 4.92 10.58 -0.31
C GLY A 147 6.19 10.50 0.53
N LEU A 148 6.06 10.00 1.75
CA LEU A 148 7.18 9.74 2.65
C LEU A 148 7.07 8.32 3.19
N TYR A 149 8.06 7.49 2.87
CA TYR A 149 8.24 6.18 3.47
C TYR A 149 9.14 6.27 4.70
N TRP A 150 8.77 5.57 5.76
CA TRP A 150 9.50 5.58 7.01
C TRP A 150 9.37 4.24 7.74
N CYS A 151 10.52 3.67 8.11
CA CYS A 151 10.68 2.59 9.06
C CYS A 151 10.48 3.08 10.51
N VAL A 152 9.64 2.42 11.28
CA VAL A 152 9.28 2.80 12.66
C VAL A 152 9.58 1.63 13.57
N GLY A 153 10.64 1.76 14.38
CA GLY A 153 11.09 0.74 15.33
C GLY A 153 10.85 1.10 16.80
N SER A 154 10.53 2.36 17.11
CA SER A 154 10.42 2.87 18.48
C SER A 154 9.18 3.72 18.73
N ARG A 155 8.89 3.99 20.00
CA ARG A 155 7.80 4.90 20.39
C ARG A 155 8.11 6.36 20.03
N GLU A 156 9.37 6.73 20.12
CA GLU A 156 9.87 8.05 19.75
C GLU A 156 9.61 8.33 18.26
N ASP A 157 9.75 7.33 17.39
CA ASP A 157 9.44 7.46 15.96
C ASP A 157 7.94 7.70 15.72
N LEU A 158 7.07 7.04 16.50
CA LEU A 158 5.62 7.27 16.43
C LEU A 158 5.22 8.70 16.82
N GLU A 159 5.92 9.30 17.79
CA GLU A 159 5.70 10.70 18.16
C GLU A 159 6.14 11.65 17.04
N ARG A 160 7.25 11.34 16.37
CA ARG A 160 7.75 12.13 15.23
C ARG A 160 6.82 12.10 14.02
N ILE A 161 6.04 11.04 13.80
CA ILE A 161 5.02 11.02 12.74
C ILE A 161 4.05 12.20 12.87
N GLY A 162 3.76 12.64 14.10
CA GLY A 162 2.93 13.81 14.36
C GLY A 162 3.49 15.14 13.82
N THR A 163 4.79 15.19 13.50
CA THR A 163 5.46 16.38 12.95
C THR A 163 5.40 16.43 11.41
N ILE A 164 5.06 15.31 10.76
CA ILE A 164 4.98 15.23 9.30
C ILE A 164 3.76 16.05 8.83
N PRO A 165 3.92 16.96 7.85
CA PRO A 165 2.81 17.71 7.29
C PRO A 165 1.67 16.81 6.80
N SER A 166 0.43 17.15 7.18
CA SER A 166 -0.77 16.35 6.87
C SER A 166 -1.10 16.23 5.38
N HIS A 167 -0.52 17.08 4.53
CA HIS A 167 -0.69 17.01 3.08
C HIS A 167 0.13 15.88 2.45
N LEU A 168 1.19 15.40 3.12
CA LEU A 168 2.02 14.29 2.64
C LEU A 168 1.32 12.95 2.90
N ARG A 169 1.50 12.00 1.99
CA ARG A 169 1.08 10.61 2.13
C ARG A 169 2.17 9.85 2.88
N ILE A 170 1.77 9.11 3.91
CA ILE A 170 2.72 8.39 4.76
C ILE A 170 2.64 6.90 4.44
N TYR A 171 3.81 6.30 4.23
CA TYR A 171 4.00 4.88 4.05
C TYR A 171 4.83 4.38 5.23
N LEU A 172 4.26 3.51 6.05
CA LEU A 172 4.93 3.05 7.27
C LEU A 172 5.34 1.60 7.12
N PHE A 173 6.57 1.32 7.51
CA PHE A 173 6.99 -0.01 7.89
C PHE A 173 7.25 -0.03 9.38
N CYS A 174 6.35 -0.63 10.13
CA CYS A 174 6.51 -0.79 11.57
C CYS A 174 7.10 -2.17 11.85
N TYR A 175 8.22 -2.20 12.55
CA TYR A 175 8.92 -3.41 12.97
C TYR A 175 9.20 -3.33 14.47
N HIS A 176 9.49 -4.47 15.11
CA HIS A 176 9.56 -4.60 16.58
C HIS A 176 8.19 -4.41 17.28
N ASP A 177 8.20 -4.30 18.62
CA ASP A 177 7.05 -4.46 19.54
C ASP A 177 5.98 -3.35 19.44
N ILE A 178 5.36 -3.20 18.27
CA ILE A 178 4.24 -2.29 18.05
C ILE A 178 3.01 -2.78 18.82
N THR A 179 2.49 -1.96 19.72
CA THR A 179 1.35 -2.35 20.54
C THR A 179 0.02 -1.95 19.90
N GLY A 180 -1.09 -2.48 20.43
CA GLY A 180 -2.42 -2.01 20.06
C GLY A 180 -2.70 -0.55 20.41
N ALA A 181 -1.99 0.02 21.39
CA ALA A 181 -2.09 1.44 21.70
C ALA A 181 -1.44 2.30 20.61
N ASP A 182 -0.33 1.84 20.06
CA ASP A 182 0.40 2.48 18.97
C ASP A 182 -0.44 2.44 17.69
N LEU A 183 -1.00 1.28 17.35
CA LEU A 183 -1.89 1.13 16.19
C LEU A 183 -3.15 2.02 16.31
N LYS A 184 -3.68 2.18 17.52
CA LYS A 184 -4.77 3.13 17.81
C LYS A 184 -4.32 4.57 17.59
N GLY A 185 -3.12 4.94 18.03
CA GLY A 185 -2.52 6.25 17.82
C GLY A 185 -2.36 6.57 16.34
N LEU A 186 -1.71 5.66 15.61
CA LEU A 186 -1.48 5.75 14.17
C LEU A 186 -2.78 5.92 13.37
N SER A 187 -3.85 5.25 13.81
CA SER A 187 -5.15 5.32 13.11
C SER A 187 -5.80 6.71 13.07
N LYS A 188 -5.25 7.70 13.81
CA LYS A 188 -5.68 9.10 13.77
C LYS A 188 -5.14 9.86 12.56
N PHE A 189 -4.06 9.38 11.94
CA PHE A 189 -3.44 10.03 10.79
C PHE A 189 -4.15 9.60 9.50
N SER A 190 -5.03 10.47 8.99
CA SER A 190 -5.82 10.21 7.79
C SER A 190 -5.01 10.17 6.49
N ASN A 191 -3.74 10.58 6.55
CA ASN A 191 -2.81 10.65 5.44
C ASN A 191 -1.92 9.40 5.29
N ILE A 192 -2.04 8.40 6.17
CA ILE A 192 -1.41 7.10 5.98
C ILE A 192 -2.05 6.38 4.79
N ARG A 193 -1.22 5.85 3.89
CA ARG A 193 -1.62 5.12 2.68
C ARG A 193 -1.09 3.69 2.62
N SER A 194 0.09 3.46 3.18
CA SER A 194 0.66 2.12 3.32
C SER A 194 1.00 1.88 4.79
N LEU A 195 0.68 0.67 5.25
CA LEU A 195 1.05 0.20 6.57
C LEU A 195 1.50 -1.26 6.45
N ARG A 196 2.80 -1.48 6.62
CA ARG A 196 3.38 -2.80 6.84
C ARG A 196 3.71 -2.94 8.31
N ILE A 197 3.29 -4.03 8.91
CA ILE A 197 3.61 -4.38 10.30
C ILE A 197 4.28 -5.74 10.28
N GLU A 198 5.49 -5.81 10.79
CA GLU A 198 6.19 -7.05 11.09
C GLU A 198 6.25 -7.22 12.60
N ASP A 199 5.27 -7.95 13.14
CA ASP A 199 5.14 -8.10 14.59
C ASP A 199 4.57 -9.46 15.01
N GLY A 200 5.17 -10.01 16.07
CA GLY A 200 4.72 -11.20 16.78
C GLY A 200 3.83 -10.92 18.00
N SER A 201 3.65 -9.66 18.42
CA SER A 201 3.05 -9.28 19.71
C SER A 201 1.61 -8.76 19.63
N LEU A 202 1.17 -8.19 18.50
CA LEU A 202 -0.19 -7.70 18.32
C LEU A 202 -1.24 -8.80 18.52
N SER A 203 -2.22 -8.52 19.40
CA SER A 203 -3.38 -9.40 19.57
C SER A 203 -4.43 -9.13 18.49
N TYR A 204 -5.32 -10.10 18.26
CA TYR A 204 -6.48 -9.90 17.37
C TYR A 204 -7.34 -8.70 17.78
N ARG A 205 -7.48 -8.45 19.09
CA ARG A 205 -8.27 -7.30 19.55
C ARG A 205 -7.67 -6.03 18.99
N ASP A 206 -6.36 -5.92 18.92
CA ASP A 206 -5.67 -4.70 18.50
C ASP A 206 -5.87 -4.40 17.01
N LEU A 207 -5.99 -5.44 16.17
CA LEU A 207 -6.29 -5.30 14.74
C LEU A 207 -7.63 -4.59 14.45
N ARG A 208 -8.53 -4.45 15.44
CA ARG A 208 -9.74 -3.61 15.32
C ARG A 208 -9.44 -2.15 14.97
N TYR A 209 -8.23 -1.68 15.25
CA TYR A 209 -7.81 -0.33 14.91
C TYR A 209 -7.47 -0.16 13.42
N LEU A 210 -7.13 -1.23 12.70
CA LEU A 210 -6.91 -1.19 11.24
C LEU A 210 -8.12 -0.63 10.49
N CYS A 211 -9.32 -0.94 10.97
CA CYS A 211 -10.57 -0.50 10.35
C CYS A 211 -10.79 1.04 10.40
N ARG A 212 -9.94 1.77 11.14
CA ARG A 212 -9.99 3.23 11.28
C ARG A 212 -9.12 3.95 10.26
N PHE A 213 -8.19 3.28 9.59
CA PHE A 213 -7.35 3.85 8.54
C PHE A 213 -8.14 4.03 7.25
N LYS A 214 -9.02 5.04 7.20
CA LYS A 214 -9.94 5.26 6.06
C LYS A 214 -9.23 5.59 4.75
N GLY A 215 -7.98 6.03 4.83
CA GLY A 215 -7.13 6.30 3.68
C GLY A 215 -6.22 5.13 3.29
N LEU A 216 -6.23 3.98 3.96
CA LEU A 216 -5.30 2.91 3.65
C LEU A 216 -5.52 2.35 2.24
N ARG A 217 -4.45 2.22 1.46
CA ARG A 217 -4.41 1.63 0.11
C ARG A 217 -3.65 0.30 0.11
N TRP A 218 -2.62 0.20 0.95
CA TRP A 218 -1.77 -0.97 1.06
C TRP A 218 -1.64 -1.42 2.51
N PHE A 219 -1.82 -2.71 2.77
CA PHE A 219 -1.66 -3.28 4.10
C PHE A 219 -0.89 -4.59 4.07
N GLU A 220 0.16 -4.69 4.87
CA GLU A 220 0.87 -5.97 5.09
C GLU A 220 0.94 -6.23 6.58
N PHE A 221 0.56 -7.43 6.99
CA PHE A 221 0.82 -7.90 8.33
C PHE A 221 1.56 -9.23 8.27
N ILE A 222 2.85 -9.16 8.56
CA ILE A 222 3.73 -10.30 8.60
C ILE A 222 3.85 -10.72 10.06
N THR A 223 3.35 -11.91 10.38
CA THR A 223 3.28 -12.38 11.76
C THR A 223 3.60 -13.86 11.84
N ARG A 224 4.24 -14.31 12.93
CA ARG A 224 4.55 -15.74 13.13
C ARG A 224 3.30 -16.60 13.37
N VAL A 225 2.14 -15.99 13.60
CA VAL A 225 0.90 -16.70 13.94
C VAL A 225 -0.09 -16.61 12.79
N HIS A 226 -0.36 -17.73 12.13
CA HIS A 226 -1.41 -17.82 11.10
C HIS A 226 -2.80 -17.55 11.70
N GLN A 227 -3.43 -16.43 11.33
CA GLN A 227 -4.77 -16.06 11.82
C GLN A 227 -5.67 -15.48 10.72
N GLU A 228 -5.86 -16.22 9.62
CA GLU A 228 -6.66 -15.81 8.45
C GLU A 228 -8.11 -15.45 8.77
N GLU A 229 -8.74 -16.08 9.78
CA GLU A 229 -10.19 -16.04 9.95
C GLU A 229 -10.79 -14.68 10.38
N ARG A 230 -9.98 -13.67 10.78
CA ARG A 230 -10.53 -12.62 11.68
C ARG A 230 -10.38 -11.16 11.30
N ILE A 231 -9.66 -10.73 10.25
CA ILE A 231 -9.66 -9.30 9.86
C ILE A 231 -10.86 -8.92 8.97
N LYS A 232 -12.08 -9.33 9.36
CA LYS A 232 -13.33 -9.04 8.63
C LYS A 232 -13.54 -7.55 8.37
N CYS A 233 -12.90 -6.68 9.14
CA CYS A 233 -13.05 -5.24 8.96
C CYS A 233 -12.24 -4.63 7.82
N LEU A 234 -11.27 -5.35 7.22
CA LEU A 234 -10.59 -4.88 5.99
C LEU A 234 -11.59 -4.67 4.86
N SER A 235 -12.65 -5.49 4.80
CA SER A 235 -13.78 -5.30 3.86
C SER A 235 -14.46 -3.92 3.96
N LYS A 236 -14.28 -3.20 5.08
CA LYS A 236 -14.83 -1.85 5.28
C LYS A 236 -13.87 -0.75 4.82
N LEU A 237 -12.62 -1.09 4.49
CA LEU A 237 -11.62 -0.17 3.95
C LEU A 237 -11.79 -0.09 2.44
N LYS A 238 -12.76 0.72 1.98
CA LYS A 238 -13.16 0.82 0.57
C LYS A 238 -12.06 1.26 -0.40
N LYS A 239 -10.98 1.83 0.12
CA LYS A 239 -9.83 2.31 -0.65
C LYS A 239 -8.66 1.32 -0.63
N LEU A 240 -8.74 0.24 0.14
CA LEU A 240 -7.68 -0.76 0.23
C LEU A 240 -7.59 -1.53 -1.09
N ARG A 241 -6.42 -1.48 -1.73
CA ARG A 241 -6.13 -2.12 -3.03
C ARG A 241 -5.41 -3.44 -2.84
N TYR A 242 -4.47 -3.46 -1.90
CA TYR A 242 -3.68 -4.62 -1.59
C TYR A 242 -3.73 -4.90 -0.10
N TRP A 243 -3.87 -6.18 0.24
CA TRP A 243 -3.62 -6.63 1.58
C TRP A 243 -3.00 -8.03 1.61
N TYR A 244 -2.09 -8.23 2.53
CA TYR A 244 -1.51 -9.54 2.84
C TYR A 244 -1.44 -9.73 4.35
N VAL A 245 -1.84 -10.92 4.80
CA VAL A 245 -1.65 -11.36 6.17
C VAL A 245 -1.11 -12.77 6.11
N GLY A 246 0.10 -12.96 6.64
CA GLY A 246 0.74 -14.27 6.53
C GLY A 246 2.03 -14.38 7.33
N PRO A 247 2.64 -15.57 7.28
CA PRO A 247 3.85 -15.87 8.03
C PRO A 247 5.04 -15.06 7.53
N ILE A 248 6.02 -14.87 8.40
CA ILE A 248 7.40 -14.56 7.97
C ILE A 248 7.87 -15.78 7.17
N ILE A 249 8.15 -15.60 5.89
CA ILE A 249 8.79 -16.62 5.06
C ILE A 249 10.29 -16.49 5.33
N ILE A 250 10.85 -17.43 6.10
CA ILE A 250 12.28 -17.52 6.43
C ILE A 250 12.97 -18.40 5.40
#